data_AF-A0A6B3C832-F1
#
_entry.id   AF-A0A6B3C832-F1
#
_cell.length_a   1.000
_cell.length_b   1.000
_cell.length_c   1.000
_cell.angle_alpha   90.00
_cell.angle_beta   90.00
_cell.angle_gamma   90.00
#
_symmetry.space_group_name_H-M   'P 1'
#
loop_
_entity.id
_entity.type
_entity.pdbx_description
1 polymer ?
#
loop_
_entity_poly.entity_id
_entity_poly.type
_entity_poly.pdbx_seq_one_letter_code
_entity_poly.pdbx_strand_id
1 'polypeptide(L)'
;MSTDETDAVNEWHHDGSELVWRRYYGPWEVSARADINAPFTGPIELKIRLSIGGPDEDEIVRLMDQALETDGIPASLLRQVPFAQIKAQFRAALEPQQNQVMGEPWPVPERCRTELDYALLVAELARLRATETTAPQGELAARLGVGKATLSERVKRAKELGLWDGKRLTDKATTILNDWLSSDRKEQ
;
A
#
# COMPACT_ATOMS: atom_id res chain seq x y z
N MET A 1 24.26 -22.77 -30.47
CA MET A 1 24.06 -21.57 -29.62
C MET A 1 22.63 -21.59 -29.15
N SER A 2 22.40 -22.11 -27.95
CA SER A 2 21.13 -22.02 -27.24
C SER A 2 21.45 -21.27 -25.96
N THR A 3 21.02 -20.02 -25.86
CA THR A 3 21.06 -19.24 -24.63
C THR A 3 19.92 -19.76 -23.75
N ASP A 4 20.26 -20.58 -22.76
CA ASP A 4 19.38 -20.85 -21.64
C ASP A 4 19.16 -19.52 -20.91
N GLU A 5 18.04 -18.87 -21.23
CA GLU A 5 17.41 -17.92 -20.33
C GLU A 5 16.94 -18.73 -19.12
N THR A 6 17.73 -18.71 -18.06
CA THR A 6 17.28 -19.14 -16.74
C THR A 6 16.12 -18.20 -16.36
N ASP A 7 14.90 -18.65 -16.64
CA ASP A 7 13.67 -17.98 -16.25
C ASP A 7 13.76 -17.66 -14.76
N ALA A 8 13.96 -16.38 -14.45
CA ALA A 8 13.92 -15.88 -13.09
C ALA A 8 12.48 -16.04 -12.60
N VAL A 9 12.19 -17.18 -11.97
CA VAL A 9 10.89 -17.47 -11.38
C VAL A 9 10.63 -16.38 -10.33
N ASN A 10 9.68 -15.50 -10.62
CA ASN A 10 9.16 -14.59 -9.61
C ASN A 10 8.32 -15.44 -8.65
N GLU A 11 8.87 -15.78 -7.50
CA GLU A 11 8.17 -16.60 -6.52
C GLU A 11 7.46 -15.70 -5.52
N TRP A 12 6.20 -15.41 -5.84
CA TRP A 12 5.25 -14.95 -4.83
C TRP A 12 4.90 -16.13 -3.93
N HIS A 13 5.11 -15.97 -2.63
CA HIS A 13 4.70 -16.97 -1.65
C HIS A 13 4.23 -16.31 -0.36
N HIS A 14 3.41 -17.06 0.38
CA HIS A 14 3.04 -16.71 1.73
C HIS A 14 4.01 -17.36 2.71
N ASP A 15 4.54 -16.56 3.64
CA ASP A 15 5.35 -17.00 4.78
C ASP A 15 4.63 -16.60 6.07
N GLY A 16 3.74 -17.47 6.55
CA GLY A 16 2.85 -17.16 7.68
C GLY A 16 1.92 -15.98 7.37
N SER A 17 2.06 -14.89 8.13
CA SER A 17 1.33 -13.63 7.92
C SER A 17 2.02 -12.67 6.94
N GLU A 18 3.08 -13.11 6.25
CA GLU A 18 3.81 -12.27 5.31
C GLU A 18 3.53 -12.70 3.86
N LEU A 19 3.27 -11.73 2.99
CA LEU A 19 3.39 -11.89 1.56
C LEU A 19 4.83 -11.58 1.17
N VAL A 20 5.48 -12.51 0.47
CA VAL A 20 6.89 -12.39 0.10
C VAL A 20 7.02 -12.43 -1.42
N TRP A 21 7.69 -11.42 -1.97
CA TRP A 21 8.17 -11.40 -3.34
C TRP A 21 9.66 -11.74 -3.34
N ARG A 22 10.08 -12.69 -4.17
CA ARG A 22 11.50 -13.04 -4.33
C ARG A 22 11.89 -13.10 -5.80
N ARG A 23 13.09 -12.60 -6.10
CA ARG A 23 13.72 -12.72 -7.41
C ARG A 23 15.24 -12.81 -7.30
N TYR A 24 15.86 -13.55 -8.22
CA TYR A 24 17.31 -13.67 -8.33
C TYR A 24 17.87 -12.81 -9.45
N TYR A 25 19.02 -12.20 -9.19
CA TYR A 25 19.82 -11.42 -10.13
C TYR A 25 21.26 -11.92 -10.08
N GLY A 26 21.58 -12.93 -10.89
CA GLY A 26 22.81 -13.70 -10.72
C GLY A 26 22.84 -14.37 -9.35
N PRO A 27 23.89 -14.19 -8.52
CA PRO A 27 23.96 -14.79 -7.18
C PRO A 27 23.13 -14.04 -6.14
N TRP A 28 22.52 -12.91 -6.50
CA TRP A 28 21.83 -12.06 -5.55
C TRP A 28 20.38 -12.44 -5.44
N GLU A 29 19.94 -12.78 -4.23
CA GLU A 29 18.52 -12.87 -3.93
C GLU A 29 18.05 -11.49 -3.45
N VAL A 30 17.04 -10.97 -4.14
CA VAL A 30 16.28 -9.81 -3.70
C VAL A 30 14.92 -10.30 -3.25
N SER A 31 14.57 -10.00 -2.01
CA SER A 31 13.25 -10.27 -1.47
C SER A 31 12.62 -9.03 -0.88
N ALA A 32 11.31 -8.91 -1.03
CA ALA A 32 10.50 -7.89 -0.40
C ALA A 32 9.36 -8.57 0.37
N ARG A 33 9.01 -8.03 1.53
CA ARG A 33 8.00 -8.61 2.42
C ARG A 33 6.96 -7.57 2.79
N ALA A 34 5.72 -7.99 2.94
CA ALA A 34 4.65 -7.18 3.51
C ALA A 34 3.81 -8.04 4.45
N ASP A 35 3.42 -7.50 5.60
CA ASP A 35 2.44 -8.15 6.47
C ASP A 35 1.05 -8.03 5.85
N ILE A 36 0.36 -9.16 5.72
CA ILE A 36 -0.99 -9.23 5.14
C ILE A 36 -2.05 -8.53 5.99
N ASN A 37 -1.78 -8.35 7.28
CA ASN A 37 -2.65 -7.66 8.22
C ASN A 37 -2.24 -6.19 8.44
N ALA A 38 -1.17 -5.73 7.80
CA ALA A 38 -0.74 -4.35 7.94
C ALA A 38 -1.83 -3.39 7.42
N PRO A 39 -2.01 -2.23 8.08
CA PRO A 39 -2.96 -1.24 7.62
C PRO A 39 -2.53 -0.57 6.31
N PHE A 40 -1.36 -0.86 5.75
CA PHE A 40 -0.82 -0.31 4.51
C PHE A 40 -0.53 -1.41 3.47
N THR A 41 -0.53 -1.06 2.19
CA THR A 41 -0.43 -2.02 1.07
C THR A 41 0.96 -2.14 0.45
N GLY A 42 2.00 -1.81 1.21
CA GLY A 42 3.38 -1.72 0.71
C GLY A 42 4.32 -2.71 1.41
N PRO A 43 5.48 -3.02 0.79
CA PRO A 43 6.50 -3.82 1.46
C PRO A 43 7.07 -3.07 2.67
N ILE A 44 7.19 -3.76 3.80
CA ILE A 44 7.80 -3.28 5.05
C ILE A 44 9.32 -3.42 5.03
N GLU A 45 9.81 -4.41 4.28
CA GLU A 45 11.22 -4.76 4.23
C GLU A 45 11.62 -5.09 2.80
N LEU A 46 12.81 -4.65 2.42
CA LEU A 46 13.54 -5.16 1.27
C LEU A 46 14.86 -5.72 1.77
N LYS A 47 15.13 -6.98 1.44
CA LYS A 47 16.37 -7.67 1.77
C LYS A 47 17.08 -8.08 0.50
N ILE A 48 18.33 -7.64 0.38
CA ILE A 48 19.25 -8.08 -0.67
C ILE A 48 20.32 -8.90 0.01
N ARG A 49 20.50 -10.15 -0.43
CA ARG A 49 21.53 -11.03 0.11
C ARG A 49 22.25 -11.76 -1.01
N LEU A 50 23.52 -12.04 -0.79
CA LEU A 50 24.23 -13.03 -1.59
C LEU A 50 23.61 -14.40 -1.26
N SER A 51 22.97 -15.01 -2.24
CA SER A 51 22.47 -16.38 -2.11
C SER A 51 23.60 -17.32 -2.48
N ILE A 52 24.28 -17.85 -1.48
CA ILE A 52 25.29 -18.90 -1.68
C ILE A 52 24.52 -20.19 -1.95
N GLY A 53 24.34 -20.49 -3.23
CA GLY A 53 23.54 -21.62 -3.69
C GLY A 53 23.55 -21.71 -5.21
N GLY A 54 24.75 -21.67 -5.81
CA GLY A 54 24.99 -22.05 -7.20
C GLY A 54 25.60 -23.45 -7.27
N PRO A 55 25.46 -24.17 -8.38
CA PRO A 55 26.06 -25.50 -8.55
C PRO A 55 27.59 -25.47 -8.66
N ASP A 56 28.21 -24.30 -8.78
CA ASP A 56 29.64 -24.11 -9.05
C ASP A 56 30.32 -23.25 -7.97
N GLU A 57 31.34 -23.83 -7.34
CA GLU A 57 32.11 -23.23 -6.23
C GLU A 57 33.02 -22.07 -6.72
N ASP A 58 33.53 -22.14 -7.95
CA ASP A 58 34.41 -21.12 -8.53
C ASP A 58 33.63 -19.82 -8.85
N GLU A 59 32.37 -19.96 -9.25
CA GLU A 59 31.47 -18.83 -9.48
C GLU A 59 31.12 -18.11 -8.17
N ILE A 60 30.92 -18.86 -7.09
CA ILE A 60 30.67 -18.30 -5.74
C ILE A 60 31.86 -17.47 -5.27
N VAL A 61 33.09 -17.99 -5.41
CA VAL A 61 34.32 -17.29 -5.00
C VAL A 61 34.50 -15.98 -5.78
N ARG A 62 34.35 -16.00 -7.11
CA ARG A 62 34.47 -14.79 -7.94
C ARG A 62 33.46 -13.71 -7.56
N LEU A 63 32.25 -14.10 -7.17
CA LEU A 63 31.17 -13.17 -6.82
C LEU A 63 31.30 -12.64 -5.38
N MET A 64 31.87 -13.43 -4.46
CA MET A 64 32.29 -12.95 -3.15
C MET A 64 33.40 -11.90 -3.26
N ASP A 65 34.39 -12.10 -4.14
CA ASP A 65 35.44 -11.12 -4.39
C ASP A 65 34.87 -9.81 -4.96
N GLN A 66 33.92 -9.88 -5.90
CA GLN A 66 33.23 -8.68 -6.43
C GLN A 66 32.37 -7.96 -5.39
N ALA A 67 31.74 -8.69 -4.47
CA ALA A 67 30.99 -8.10 -3.36
C ALA A 67 31.92 -7.39 -2.36
N LEU A 68 33.10 -7.96 -2.09
CA LEU A 68 34.14 -7.37 -1.24
C LEU A 68 34.74 -6.10 -1.86
N GLU A 69 34.94 -6.08 -3.18
CA GLU A 69 35.42 -4.89 -3.90
C GLU A 69 34.42 -3.73 -3.92
N THR A 70 33.13 -4.02 -3.77
CA THR A 70 32.04 -3.02 -3.83
C THR A 70 31.46 -2.68 -2.46
N ASP A 71 32.13 -3.09 -1.38
CA ASP A 71 31.72 -2.84 0.02
C ASP A 71 30.30 -3.39 0.33
N GLY A 72 29.90 -4.47 -0.36
CA GLY A 72 28.62 -5.15 -0.16
C GLY A 72 27.79 -5.32 -1.43
N ILE A 73 26.97 -4.32 -1.78
CA ILE A 73 25.91 -4.44 -2.80
C ILE A 73 26.27 -3.63 -4.06
N PRO A 74 26.46 -4.26 -5.24
CA PRO A 74 26.80 -3.54 -6.46
C PRO A 74 25.74 -2.52 -6.90
N ALA A 75 26.14 -1.30 -7.27
CA ALA A 75 25.22 -0.29 -7.77
C ALA A 75 24.49 -0.71 -9.06
N SER A 76 25.10 -1.57 -9.87
CA SER A 76 24.48 -2.18 -11.06
C SER A 76 23.30 -3.07 -10.71
N LEU A 77 23.34 -3.75 -9.56
CA LEU A 77 22.22 -4.56 -9.04
C LEU A 77 21.07 -3.65 -8.59
N LEU A 78 21.36 -2.61 -7.81
CA LEU A 78 20.33 -1.68 -7.33
C LEU A 78 19.53 -1.03 -8.47
N ARG A 79 20.17 -0.77 -9.62
CA ARG A 79 19.50 -0.23 -10.82
C ARG A 79 18.60 -1.24 -11.52
N GLN A 80 18.80 -2.54 -11.32
CA GLN A 80 18.00 -3.60 -11.92
C GLN A 80 16.75 -3.95 -11.10
N VAL A 81 16.70 -3.55 -9.82
CA VAL A 81 15.55 -3.83 -8.95
C VAL A 81 14.39 -2.88 -9.28
N PRO A 82 13.25 -3.38 -9.78
CA PRO A 82 12.13 -2.53 -10.20
C PRO A 82 11.26 -2.15 -9.00
N PHE A 83 11.78 -1.31 -8.10
CA PHE A 83 11.11 -0.93 -6.84
C PHE A 83 9.67 -0.44 -7.02
N ALA A 84 9.41 0.39 -8.03
CA ALA A 84 8.07 0.92 -8.29
C ALA A 84 7.10 -0.20 -8.68
N GLN A 85 7.57 -1.19 -9.44
CA GLN A 85 6.77 -2.34 -9.85
C GLN A 85 6.48 -3.27 -8.67
N ILE A 86 7.49 -3.55 -7.84
CA ILE A 86 7.33 -4.37 -6.63
C ILE A 86 6.27 -3.73 -5.72
N LYS A 87 6.36 -2.42 -5.46
CA LYS A 87 5.37 -1.69 -4.65
C LYS A 87 3.96 -1.75 -5.26
N ALA A 88 3.82 -1.60 -6.57
CA ALA A 88 2.53 -1.67 -7.24
C ALA A 88 1.91 -3.08 -7.15
N GLN A 89 2.73 -4.13 -7.27
CA GLN A 89 2.29 -5.51 -7.14
C GLN A 89 1.85 -5.86 -5.72
N PHE A 90 2.62 -5.44 -4.69
CA PHE A 90 2.19 -5.55 -3.30
C PHE A 90 0.86 -4.84 -3.04
N ARG A 91 0.68 -3.65 -3.61
CA ARG A 91 -0.57 -2.93 -3.48
C ARG A 91 -1.75 -3.72 -4.04
N ALA A 92 -1.63 -4.18 -5.28
CA ALA A 92 -2.69 -4.95 -5.93
C ALA A 92 -3.00 -6.27 -5.19
N ALA A 93 -1.98 -6.93 -4.62
CA ALA A 93 -2.16 -8.19 -3.90
C ALA A 93 -2.82 -8.01 -2.52
N LEU A 94 -2.56 -6.90 -1.83
CA LEU A 94 -3.04 -6.65 -0.47
C LEU A 94 -4.33 -5.81 -0.40
N GLU A 95 -4.68 -5.10 -1.47
CA GLU A 95 -5.90 -4.27 -1.56
C GLU A 95 -7.20 -5.02 -1.19
N PRO A 96 -7.41 -6.30 -1.57
CA PRO A 96 -8.59 -7.05 -1.14
C PRO A 96 -8.65 -7.34 0.37
N GLN A 97 -7.48 -7.53 1.00
CA GLN A 97 -7.37 -7.90 2.42
C GLN A 97 -7.46 -6.66 3.32
N GLN A 98 -6.94 -5.52 2.85
CA GLN A 98 -7.07 -4.24 3.51
C GLN A 98 -8.54 -3.81 3.66
N ASN A 99 -9.40 -4.15 2.67
CA ASN A 99 -10.84 -3.90 2.76
C ASN A 99 -11.53 -4.73 3.86
N GLN A 100 -10.98 -5.87 4.28
CA GLN A 100 -11.53 -6.67 5.38
C GLN A 100 -11.12 -6.14 6.76
N VAL A 101 -9.87 -5.71 6.92
CA VAL A 101 -9.35 -5.19 8.20
C VAL A 101 -9.88 -3.78 8.51
N MET A 102 -10.12 -2.97 7.48
CA MET A 102 -10.49 -1.55 7.62
C MET A 102 -12.00 -1.29 7.72
N GLY A 103 -12.82 -2.35 7.75
CA GLY A 103 -14.27 -2.26 7.69
C GLY A 103 -14.81 -1.78 6.34
N GLU A 104 -16.13 -1.78 6.19
CA GLU A 104 -16.78 -1.30 4.96
C GLU A 104 -16.49 0.19 4.73
N PRO A 105 -16.18 0.60 3.49
CA PRO A 105 -16.07 2.00 3.13
C PRO A 105 -17.34 2.78 3.50
N TRP A 106 -17.17 4.03 3.96
CA TRP A 106 -18.33 4.88 4.14
C TRP A 106 -18.98 5.18 2.78
N PRO A 107 -20.33 5.16 2.69
CA PRO A 107 -21.06 5.38 1.45
C PRO A 107 -21.08 6.87 1.08
N VAL A 108 -19.92 7.41 0.69
CA VAL A 108 -19.78 8.81 0.30
C VAL A 108 -20.50 9.05 -1.03
N PRO A 109 -21.48 9.96 -1.10
CA PRO A 109 -22.18 10.24 -2.35
C PRO A 109 -21.29 10.98 -3.36
N GLU A 110 -21.59 10.81 -4.64
CA GLU A 110 -20.86 11.47 -5.74
C GLU A 110 -20.88 13.00 -5.59
N ARG A 111 -21.97 13.56 -5.06
CA ARG A 111 -22.14 14.99 -4.77
C ARG A 111 -22.55 15.20 -3.33
N CYS A 112 -21.70 15.90 -2.57
CA CYS A 112 -22.04 16.32 -1.21
C CYS A 112 -22.94 17.57 -1.25
N ARG A 113 -24.12 17.49 -0.64
CA ARG A 113 -25.11 18.57 -0.52
C ARG A 113 -25.53 18.81 0.92
N THR A 114 -25.58 17.75 1.73
CA THR A 114 -26.04 17.78 3.13
C THR A 114 -24.86 17.70 4.10
N GLU A 115 -25.08 18.08 5.36
CA GLU A 115 -24.05 17.89 6.40
C GLU A 115 -23.67 16.41 6.59
N LEU A 116 -24.64 15.49 6.43
CA LEU A 116 -24.37 14.05 6.46
C LEU A 116 -23.42 13.64 5.33
N ASP A 117 -23.61 14.13 4.11
CA ASP A 117 -22.72 13.80 2.98
C ASP A 117 -21.27 14.24 3.27
N TYR A 118 -21.11 15.41 3.89
CA TYR A 118 -19.79 15.91 4.28
C TYR A 118 -19.22 15.13 5.48
N ALA A 119 -20.05 14.68 6.43
CA ALA A 119 -19.63 13.84 7.54
C ALA A 119 -19.14 12.46 7.05
N LEU A 120 -19.88 11.81 6.12
CA LEU A 120 -19.47 10.57 5.46
C LEU A 120 -18.13 10.75 4.71
N LEU A 121 -17.97 11.87 4.00
CA LEU A 121 -16.73 12.19 3.29
C LEU A 121 -15.52 12.26 4.22
N VAL A 122 -15.64 12.98 5.34
CA VAL A 122 -14.51 13.12 6.27
C VAL A 122 -14.28 11.88 7.14
N ALA A 123 -15.31 11.07 7.37
CA ALA A 123 -15.18 9.77 8.00
C ALA A 123 -14.39 8.81 7.12
N GLU A 124 -14.68 8.80 5.81
CA GLU A 124 -13.89 8.04 4.86
C GLU A 124 -12.45 8.54 4.76
N LEU A 125 -12.25 9.87 4.76
CA LEU A 125 -10.90 10.42 4.76
C LEU A 125 -10.13 10.02 6.02
N ALA A 126 -10.78 9.97 7.18
CA ALA A 126 -10.18 9.49 8.42
C ALA A 126 -9.84 7.99 8.34
N ARG A 127 -10.74 7.18 7.78
CA ARG A 127 -10.51 5.75 7.52
C ARG A 127 -9.30 5.54 6.61
N LEU A 128 -9.21 6.28 5.51
CA LEU A 128 -8.05 6.23 4.60
C LEU A 128 -6.78 6.74 5.26
N ARG A 129 -6.83 7.74 6.15
CA ARG A 129 -5.63 8.16 6.89
C ARG A 129 -5.11 7.08 7.84
N ALA A 130 -6.00 6.27 8.40
CA ALA A 130 -5.63 5.15 9.24
C ALA A 130 -4.93 4.02 8.45
N THR A 131 -4.95 4.03 7.11
CA THR A 131 -4.18 3.07 6.29
C THR A 131 -2.72 3.45 6.08
N GLU A 132 -2.24 4.54 6.71
CA GLU A 132 -0.90 5.11 6.52
C GLU A 132 -0.53 5.37 5.04
N THR A 133 -1.53 5.45 4.15
CA THR A 133 -1.32 5.87 2.77
C THR A 133 -0.68 7.26 2.73
N THR A 134 0.27 7.43 1.81
CA THR A 134 0.99 8.70 1.64
C THR A 134 0.13 9.77 0.98
N ALA A 135 -1.03 9.41 0.40
CA ALA A 135 -1.90 10.33 -0.33
C ALA A 135 -3.40 10.06 -0.15
N PRO A 136 -3.96 10.14 1.08
CA PRO A 136 -5.33 9.71 1.38
C PRO A 136 -6.40 10.53 0.63
N GLN A 137 -6.15 11.82 0.44
CA GLN A 137 -7.02 12.65 -0.40
C GLN A 137 -6.92 12.29 -1.89
N GLY A 138 -5.73 11.93 -2.37
CA GLY A 138 -5.55 11.52 -3.76
C GLY A 138 -6.32 10.23 -4.07
N GLU A 139 -6.22 9.24 -3.18
CA GLU A 139 -6.94 7.97 -3.30
C GLU A 139 -8.46 8.17 -3.17
N LEU A 140 -8.93 8.97 -2.21
CA LEU A 140 -10.36 9.27 -2.08
C LEU A 140 -10.91 9.95 -3.33
N ALA A 141 -10.16 10.88 -3.93
CA ALA A 141 -10.56 11.56 -5.15
C ALA A 141 -10.70 10.57 -6.33
N ALA A 142 -9.70 9.69 -6.49
CA ALA A 142 -9.73 8.66 -7.52
C ALA A 142 -10.92 7.71 -7.34
N ARG A 143 -11.19 7.27 -6.10
CA ARG A 143 -12.29 6.36 -5.79
C ARG A 143 -13.67 6.96 -6.07
N LEU A 144 -13.84 8.25 -5.79
CA LEU A 144 -15.09 8.96 -6.05
C LEU A 144 -15.23 9.46 -7.49
N GLY A 145 -14.21 9.25 -8.35
CA GLY A 145 -14.20 9.74 -9.72
C GLY A 145 -14.17 11.27 -9.83
N VAL A 146 -13.62 11.97 -8.82
CA VAL A 146 -13.58 13.44 -8.78
C VAL A 146 -12.15 13.97 -8.86
N GLY A 147 -12.01 15.22 -9.32
CA GLY A 147 -10.72 15.90 -9.33
C GLY A 147 -10.20 16.21 -7.92
N LYS A 148 -8.87 16.27 -7.76
CA LYS A 148 -8.22 16.64 -6.49
C LYS A 148 -8.70 17.99 -5.95
N ALA A 149 -8.86 18.99 -6.83
CA ALA A 149 -9.37 20.31 -6.44
C ALA A 149 -10.79 20.25 -5.89
N THR A 150 -11.68 19.46 -6.51
CA THR A 150 -13.04 19.24 -6.05
C THR A 150 -13.06 18.60 -4.67
N LEU A 151 -12.22 17.58 -4.44
CA LEU A 151 -12.12 16.97 -3.13
C LEU A 151 -11.61 17.96 -2.07
N SER A 152 -10.57 18.73 -2.38
CA SER A 152 -10.04 19.76 -1.47
C SER A 152 -11.10 20.77 -1.05
N GLU A 153 -11.91 21.26 -1.99
CA GLU A 153 -13.02 22.18 -1.67
C GLU A 153 -14.09 21.51 -0.80
N ARG A 154 -14.40 20.22 -1.03
CA ARG A 154 -15.35 19.49 -0.16
C ARG A 154 -14.82 19.30 1.26
N VAL A 155 -13.53 18.98 1.41
CA VAL A 155 -12.88 18.85 2.74
C VAL A 155 -12.82 20.21 3.43
N LYS A 156 -12.53 21.29 2.70
CA LYS A 156 -12.59 22.66 3.22
C LYS A 156 -14.00 23.01 3.69
N ARG A 157 -15.02 22.66 2.90
CA ARG A 157 -16.42 22.87 3.29
C ARG A 157 -16.80 22.08 4.55
N ALA A 158 -16.36 20.82 4.66
CA ALA A 158 -16.57 20.04 5.88
C ALA A 158 -15.91 20.67 7.11
N LYS A 159 -14.73 21.30 6.95
CA LYS A 159 -14.07 22.08 7.99
C LYS A 159 -14.89 23.32 8.38
N GLU A 160 -15.41 24.06 7.41
CA GLU A 160 -16.30 25.23 7.65
C GLU A 160 -17.59 24.84 8.38
N LEU A 161 -18.12 23.64 8.13
CA LEU A 161 -19.30 23.09 8.82
C LEU A 161 -19.00 22.56 10.24
N GLY A 162 -17.74 22.61 10.68
CA GLY A 162 -17.30 22.13 11.98
C GLY A 162 -17.29 20.60 12.09
N LEU A 163 -17.21 19.88 10.97
CA LEU A 163 -17.19 18.41 10.92
C LEU A 163 -15.77 17.82 10.96
N TRP A 164 -14.76 18.66 10.71
CA TRP A 164 -13.37 18.24 10.57
C TRP A 164 -12.41 19.24 11.20
N ASP A 165 -11.48 18.78 12.05
CA ASP A 165 -10.47 19.65 12.70
C ASP A 165 -9.16 19.79 11.90
N GLY A 166 -9.05 19.08 10.77
CA GLY A 166 -7.83 19.00 9.95
C GLY A 166 -7.08 17.67 10.11
N LYS A 167 -7.29 16.98 11.23
CA LYS A 167 -6.66 15.71 11.58
C LYS A 167 -7.67 14.59 11.77
N ARG A 168 -8.79 14.86 12.46
CA ARG A 168 -9.80 13.91 12.90
C ARG A 168 -11.22 14.50 12.80
N LEU A 169 -12.20 13.60 12.92
CA LEU A 169 -13.61 13.94 13.06
C LEU A 169 -13.83 14.76 14.34
N THR A 170 -14.75 15.71 14.27
CA THR A 170 -15.24 16.43 15.46
C THR A 170 -16.38 15.66 16.11
N ASP A 171 -16.72 16.02 17.35
CA ASP A 171 -17.88 15.44 18.05
C ASP A 171 -19.17 15.64 17.26
N LYS A 172 -19.34 16.80 16.60
CA LYS A 172 -20.48 17.07 15.71
C LYS A 172 -20.60 16.03 14.59
N ALA A 173 -19.49 15.73 13.91
CA ALA A 173 -19.48 14.73 12.84
C ALA A 173 -19.78 13.32 13.38
N THR A 174 -19.19 12.97 14.53
CA THR A 174 -19.43 11.67 15.18
C THR A 174 -20.90 11.49 15.56
N THR A 175 -21.57 12.52 16.09
CA THR A 175 -23.00 12.47 16.40
C THR A 175 -23.84 12.25 15.14
N ILE A 176 -23.59 13.00 14.06
CA ILE A 176 -24.32 12.84 12.78
C ILE A 176 -24.19 11.41 12.23
N LEU A 177 -22.98 10.85 12.27
CA LEU A 177 -22.72 9.49 11.78
C LEU A 177 -23.40 8.42 12.65
N ASN A 178 -23.39 8.59 13.97
CA ASN A 178 -24.06 7.68 14.89
C ASN A 178 -25.58 7.72 14.71
N ASP A 179 -26.17 8.91 14.53
CA ASP A 179 -27.59 9.07 14.27
C ASP A 179 -27.98 8.38 12.96
N TRP A 180 -27.18 8.55 11.90
CA TRP A 180 -27.37 7.85 10.63
C TRP A 180 -27.29 6.32 10.78
N LEU A 181 -26.23 5.80 11.40
CA LEU A 181 -26.08 4.35 11.65
C LEU A 181 -27.22 3.77 12.49
N SER A 182 -27.73 4.53 13.45
CA SER A 182 -28.84 4.10 14.30
C SER A 182 -30.20 4.12 13.58
N SER A 183 -30.33 4.95 12.55
CA SER A 183 -31.53 5.03 11.71
C SER A 183 -31.54 3.92 10.67
N ASP A 184 -30.39 3.67 10.04
CA ASP A 184 -30.20 2.61 9.04
C ASP A 184 -30.45 1.21 9.62
N ARG A 185 -30.09 0.98 10.89
CA ARG A 185 -30.38 -0.27 11.62
C ARG A 185 -31.83 -0.46 12.04
N LYS A 186 -32.66 0.59 12.01
CA LYS A 186 -34.10 0.49 12.33
C LYS A 186 -34.95 0.19 11.08
N GLU A 187 -34.36 0.35 9.89
CA GLU A 187 -35.01 0.10 8.61
C GLU A 187 -34.67 -1.28 8.02
N GLN A 188 -33.85 -2.08 8.73
CA GLN A 188 -33.60 -3.51 8.46
C GLN A 188 -34.40 -4.39 9.41
#